data_AF-A0A377A974-F1
#
_entry.id   AF-A0A377A974-F1
#
_cell.length_a   1.000
_cell.length_b   1.000
_cell.length_c   1.000
_cell.angle_alpha   90.00
_cell.angle_beta   90.00
_cell.angle_gamma   90.00
#
_symmetry.space_group_name_H-M   'P 1'
#
loop_
_entity.id
_entity.type
_entity.pdbx_description
1 polymer ?
#
loop_
_entity_poly.entity_id
_entity_poly.type
_entity_poly.pdbx_seq_one_letter_code
_entity_poly.pdbx_strand_id
1 'polypeptide(L)'
;MDEKLKIQVGPKTAPLMDDVLDYDKVMDSLDHFMDWLAVQYISALNIIHYMHDKYSYEASLMALHDRDVYRTMACGIAGLSVATDSLSAIKYARVKPIRDENGLAVDFEIDGEYPQYGNNDERVDSIACDLVERFMKKIKALPTYRNARPYPVDSDYHF
;
A
#
# COMPACT_ATOMS: atom_id res chain seq x y z
N MET A 1 -3.27 -15.74 -0.50
CA MET A 1 -3.55 -16.42 0.79
C MET A 1 -2.77 -15.70 1.87
N ASP A 2 -3.33 -15.53 3.05
CA ASP A 2 -2.64 -14.99 4.24
C ASP A 2 -1.68 -16.03 4.81
N GLU A 3 -0.44 -15.64 5.09
CA GLU A 3 0.64 -16.55 5.48
C GLU A 3 0.49 -17.15 6.88
N LYS A 4 -0.22 -16.46 7.79
CA LYS A 4 -0.43 -16.92 9.17
C LYS A 4 -1.77 -17.59 9.39
N LEU A 5 -2.84 -16.95 8.92
CA LEU A 5 -4.21 -17.42 9.08
C LEU A 5 -4.57 -18.52 8.07
N LYS A 6 -3.77 -18.68 7.00
CA LYS A 6 -3.98 -19.68 5.94
C LYS A 6 -5.36 -19.56 5.26
N ILE A 7 -5.90 -18.34 5.18
CA ILE A 7 -7.17 -18.03 4.51
C ILE A 7 -6.96 -17.23 3.23
N GLN A 8 -7.88 -17.35 2.28
CA GLN A 8 -7.84 -16.55 1.06
C GLN A 8 -8.45 -15.16 1.32
N VAL A 9 -7.61 -14.13 1.41
CA VAL A 9 -8.03 -12.73 1.66
C VAL A 9 -8.13 -11.95 0.35
N GLY A 10 -7.03 -11.82 -0.39
CA GLY A 10 -7.00 -11.16 -1.70
C GLY A 10 -7.58 -12.03 -2.83
N PRO A 11 -7.52 -11.57 -4.09
CA PRO A 11 -7.87 -12.37 -5.25
C PRO A 11 -7.02 -13.64 -5.32
N LYS A 12 -7.60 -14.71 -5.88
CA LYS A 12 -6.86 -15.96 -6.10
C LYS A 12 -5.93 -15.79 -7.30
N THR A 13 -4.63 -15.79 -7.05
CA THR A 13 -3.57 -15.73 -8.05
C THR A 13 -2.68 -16.97 -7.96
N ALA A 14 -1.92 -17.25 -9.02
CA ALA A 14 -0.92 -18.31 -8.97
C ALA A 14 0.24 -17.88 -8.05
N PRO A 15 0.72 -18.76 -7.14
CA PRO A 15 1.86 -18.44 -6.29
C PRO A 15 3.14 -18.32 -7.12
N LEU A 16 4.07 -17.48 -6.68
CA LEU A 16 5.43 -17.40 -7.23
C LEU A 16 6.21 -18.62 -6.74
N MET A 17 6.47 -19.57 -7.63
CA MET A 17 7.10 -20.86 -7.32
C MET A 17 8.61 -20.91 -7.64
N ASP A 18 9.20 -19.78 -8.06
CA ASP A 18 10.65 -19.71 -8.30
C ASP A 18 11.45 -19.98 -7.00
N ASP A 19 12.60 -20.65 -7.14
CA ASP A 19 13.51 -20.98 -6.03
C ASP A 19 14.23 -19.73 -5.48
N VAL A 20 14.44 -18.75 -6.34
CA VAL A 20 14.99 -17.43 -6.01
C VAL A 20 13.97 -16.40 -6.50
N LEU A 21 13.63 -15.45 -5.64
CA LEU A 21 12.70 -14.39 -6.02
C LEU A 21 13.32 -13.48 -7.08
N ASP A 22 12.52 -13.18 -8.10
CA ASP A 22 12.85 -12.22 -9.14
C ASP A 22 12.12 -10.91 -8.85
N TYR A 23 12.85 -9.80 -8.91
CA TYR A 23 12.32 -8.48 -8.55
C TYR A 23 11.14 -8.07 -9.42
N ASP A 24 11.26 -8.22 -10.74
CA ASP A 24 10.23 -7.77 -11.69
C ASP A 24 8.95 -8.59 -11.52
N LYS A 25 9.07 -9.92 -11.40
CA LYS A 25 7.90 -10.79 -11.11
C LYS A 25 7.21 -10.46 -9.79
N VAL A 26 7.98 -10.18 -8.74
CA VAL A 26 7.42 -9.83 -7.42
C VAL A 26 6.74 -8.47 -7.50
N MET A 27 7.36 -7.49 -8.16
CA MET A 27 6.82 -6.14 -8.29
C MET A 27 5.54 -6.14 -9.15
N ASP A 28 5.49 -6.90 -10.23
CA ASP A 28 4.28 -7.04 -11.07
C ASP A 28 3.12 -7.67 -10.29
N SER A 29 3.41 -8.71 -9.50
CA SER A 29 2.42 -9.32 -8.61
C SER A 29 1.94 -8.32 -7.55
N LEU A 30 2.87 -7.60 -6.91
CA LEU A 30 2.55 -6.56 -5.93
C LEU A 30 1.68 -5.45 -6.53
N ASP A 31 2.01 -4.96 -7.74
CA ASP A 31 1.26 -3.91 -8.43
C ASP A 31 -0.19 -4.32 -8.71
N HIS A 32 -0.41 -5.58 -9.11
CA HIS A 32 -1.74 -6.16 -9.26
C HIS A 32 -2.50 -6.22 -7.94
N PHE A 33 -1.86 -6.64 -6.85
CA PHE A 33 -2.50 -6.64 -5.53
C PHE A 33 -2.77 -5.24 -5.00
N MET A 34 -1.94 -4.25 -5.33
CA MET A 34 -2.17 -2.84 -5.00
C MET A 34 -3.43 -2.29 -5.67
N ASP A 35 -3.76 -2.70 -6.89
CA ASP A 35 -5.04 -2.32 -7.53
C ASP A 35 -6.24 -2.83 -6.74
N TRP A 36 -6.21 -4.11 -6.37
CA TRP A 36 -7.25 -4.70 -5.55
C TRP A 36 -7.37 -4.01 -4.19
N LEU A 37 -6.23 -3.77 -3.53
CA LEU A 37 -6.19 -3.14 -2.21
C LEU A 37 -6.75 -1.71 -2.25
N ALA A 38 -6.39 -0.92 -3.27
CA ALA A 38 -6.89 0.44 -3.42
C ALA A 38 -8.43 0.48 -3.52
N VAL A 39 -9.03 -0.43 -4.29
CA VAL A 39 -10.49 -0.56 -4.42
C VAL A 39 -11.14 -0.89 -3.08
N GLN A 40 -10.61 -1.87 -2.33
CA GLN A 40 -11.17 -2.24 -1.03
C GLN A 40 -11.04 -1.08 -0.03
N TYR A 41 -9.89 -0.41 -0.02
CA TYR A 41 -9.61 0.65 0.93
C TYR A 41 -10.52 1.87 0.70
N ILE A 42 -10.63 2.36 -0.54
CA ILE A 42 -11.50 3.51 -0.85
C ILE A 42 -12.98 3.15 -0.67
N SER A 43 -13.39 1.93 -1.01
CA SER A 43 -14.77 1.50 -0.76
C SER A 43 -15.11 1.53 0.72
N ALA A 44 -14.20 1.05 1.58
CA ALA A 44 -14.36 1.09 3.02
C ALA A 44 -14.44 2.54 3.55
N LEU A 45 -13.52 3.41 3.14
CA LEU A 45 -13.51 4.82 3.57
C LEU A 45 -14.75 5.58 3.09
N ASN A 46 -15.24 5.30 1.88
CA ASN A 46 -16.48 5.89 1.37
C ASN A 46 -17.68 5.54 2.26
N ILE A 47 -17.78 4.28 2.68
CA ILE A 47 -18.84 3.84 3.61
C ILE A 47 -18.66 4.51 4.96
N ILE A 48 -17.45 4.49 5.52
CA ILE A 48 -17.14 5.08 6.83
C ILE A 48 -17.55 6.55 6.86
N HIS A 49 -17.07 7.36 5.91
CA HIS A 49 -17.34 8.79 5.90
C HIS A 49 -18.80 9.12 5.57
N TYR A 50 -19.46 8.36 4.69
CA TYR A 50 -20.89 8.51 4.46
C TYR A 50 -21.69 8.29 5.76
N MET A 51 -21.36 7.22 6.50
CA MET A 51 -22.07 6.89 7.73
C MET A 51 -21.71 7.85 8.88
N HIS A 52 -20.46 8.32 8.95
CA HIS A 52 -20.05 9.31 9.94
C HIS A 52 -20.76 10.64 9.75
N ASP A 53 -20.81 11.16 8.51
CA ASP A 53 -21.57 12.39 8.19
C ASP A 53 -23.06 12.24 8.49
N LYS A 54 -23.64 11.04 8.31
CA LYS A 54 -25.07 10.81 8.54
C LYS A 54 -25.44 10.66 10.01
N TYR A 55 -24.65 9.93 10.77
CA TYR A 55 -25.02 9.47 12.11
C TYR A 55 -24.22 10.13 13.23
N SER A 56 -23.10 10.78 12.91
CA SER A 56 -22.20 11.40 13.89
C SER A 56 -21.55 12.68 13.33
N TYR A 57 -22.34 13.50 12.63
CA TYR A 57 -21.85 14.79 12.12
C TYR A 57 -21.34 15.68 13.24
N GLU A 58 -20.10 16.15 13.13
CA GLU A 58 -19.40 16.96 14.13
C GLU A 58 -19.89 18.41 14.13
N ALA A 59 -21.19 18.62 14.35
CA ALA A 59 -21.86 19.91 14.19
C ALA A 59 -21.20 21.05 14.96
N SER A 60 -20.73 20.82 16.19
CA SER A 60 -20.06 21.86 17.00
C SER A 60 -18.72 22.29 16.42
N LEU A 61 -17.97 21.37 15.79
CA LEU A 61 -16.71 21.69 15.11
C LEU A 61 -16.99 22.35 13.76
N MET A 62 -17.94 21.80 13.00
CA MET A 62 -18.29 22.30 11.68
C MET A 62 -18.97 23.68 11.71
N ALA A 63 -19.63 24.05 12.82
CA ALA A 63 -20.18 25.39 13.03
C ALA A 63 -19.10 26.49 13.12
N LEU A 64 -17.84 26.10 13.35
CA LEU A 64 -16.69 27.01 13.45
C LEU A 64 -15.85 27.05 12.16
N HIS A 65 -16.34 26.41 11.09
CA HIS A 65 -15.72 26.46 9.77
C HIS A 65 -16.53 27.36 8.84
N ASP A 66 -15.89 27.82 7.76
CA ASP A 66 -16.60 28.42 6.64
C ASP A 66 -17.65 27.46 6.07
N ARG A 67 -18.64 28.02 5.35
CA ARG A 67 -19.75 27.25 4.76
C ARG A 67 -19.24 26.06 3.92
N ASP A 68 -18.25 26.31 3.07
CA ASP A 68 -17.73 25.33 2.12
C ASP A 68 -16.35 24.85 2.55
N VAL A 69 -16.31 23.73 3.28
CA VAL A 69 -15.05 23.12 3.73
C VAL A 69 -14.47 22.19 2.66
N TYR A 70 -13.21 22.42 2.32
CA TYR A 70 -12.43 21.51 1.48
C TYR A 70 -12.17 20.20 2.21
N ARG A 71 -12.39 19.06 1.52
CA ARG A 71 -12.28 17.73 2.12
C ARG A 71 -11.22 16.91 1.41
N THR A 72 -10.39 16.24 2.19
CA THR A 72 -9.42 15.27 1.72
C THR A 72 -9.77 13.87 2.20
N MET A 73 -9.53 12.86 1.36
CA MET A 73 -9.57 11.46 1.75
C MET A 73 -8.16 11.04 2.18
N ALA A 74 -7.85 11.18 3.46
CA ALA A 74 -6.53 10.87 3.98
C ALA A 74 -6.29 9.36 3.99
N CYS A 75 -5.35 8.89 3.15
CA CYS A 75 -5.01 7.48 3.03
C CYS A 75 -3.63 7.24 3.66
N GLY A 76 -3.53 6.26 4.55
CA GLY A 76 -2.28 5.87 5.19
C GLY A 76 -1.67 4.63 4.53
N ILE A 77 -0.33 4.57 4.49
CA ILE A 77 0.42 3.37 4.12
C ILE A 77 1.21 2.96 5.36
N ALA A 78 1.00 1.72 5.82
CA ALA A 78 1.76 1.15 6.93
C ALA A 78 2.83 0.19 6.40
N GLY A 79 3.96 0.07 7.12
CA GLY A 79 5.01 -0.88 6.77
C GLY A 79 5.84 -0.50 5.53
N LEU A 80 5.89 0.79 5.15
CA LEU A 80 6.60 1.24 3.95
C LEU A 80 8.08 0.82 3.94
N SER A 81 8.81 1.02 5.04
CA SER A 81 10.22 0.62 5.13
C SER A 81 10.40 -0.89 4.97
N VAL A 82 9.54 -1.70 5.59
CA VAL A 82 9.58 -3.16 5.49
C VAL A 82 9.35 -3.62 4.06
N ALA A 83 8.36 -3.06 3.37
CA ALA A 83 8.09 -3.38 1.97
C ALA A 83 9.27 -2.95 1.06
N THR A 84 9.82 -1.77 1.31
CA THR A 84 10.95 -1.20 0.57
C THR A 84 12.20 -2.07 0.73
N ASP A 85 12.56 -2.43 1.96
CA ASP A 85 13.73 -3.25 2.27
C ASP A 85 13.57 -4.68 1.74
N SER A 86 12.35 -5.24 1.78
CA SER A 86 12.07 -6.54 1.18
C SER A 86 12.31 -6.53 -0.34
N LEU A 87 11.83 -5.50 -1.03
CA LEU A 87 12.08 -5.30 -2.46
C LEU A 87 13.56 -5.06 -2.76
N SER A 88 14.26 -4.31 -1.90
CA SER A 88 15.70 -4.07 -2.00
C SER A 88 16.49 -5.38 -1.87
N ALA A 89 16.17 -6.23 -0.88
CA ALA A 89 16.78 -7.53 -0.71
C ALA A 89 16.58 -8.41 -1.94
N ILE A 90 15.37 -8.46 -2.50
CA ILE A 90 15.07 -9.23 -3.72
C ILE A 90 15.85 -8.71 -4.94
N LYS A 91 16.11 -7.39 -5.00
CA LYS A 91 16.80 -6.76 -6.13
C LYS A 91 18.32 -6.87 -6.06
N TYR A 92 18.90 -6.77 -4.87
CA TYR A 92 20.34 -6.62 -4.68
C TYR A 92 21.02 -7.81 -4.00
N ALA A 93 20.24 -8.72 -3.41
CA ALA A 93 20.72 -9.96 -2.82
C ALA A 93 19.96 -11.16 -3.42
N ARG A 94 20.36 -12.37 -3.03
CA ARG A 94 19.68 -13.60 -3.45
C ARG A 94 18.71 -14.03 -2.35
N VAL A 95 17.41 -13.84 -2.60
CA VAL A 95 16.34 -14.19 -1.65
C VAL A 95 15.69 -15.50 -2.04
N LYS A 96 15.78 -16.50 -1.17
CA LYS A 96 15.13 -17.80 -1.33
C LYS A 96 13.95 -17.94 -0.36
N PRO A 97 12.72 -18.13 -0.85
CA PRO A 97 11.56 -18.35 0.00
C PRO A 97 11.57 -19.77 0.59
N ILE A 98 11.36 -19.86 1.90
CA ILE A 98 11.15 -21.11 2.64
C ILE A 98 9.64 -21.38 2.66
N ARG A 99 9.23 -22.55 2.16
CA ARG A 99 7.81 -22.89 1.94
C ARG A 99 7.33 -23.99 2.87
N ASP A 100 6.06 -23.91 3.27
CA ASP A 100 5.37 -24.98 4.01
C ASP A 100 4.92 -26.12 3.08
N GLU A 101 4.26 -27.15 3.63
CA GLU A 101 3.77 -28.29 2.84
C GLU A 101 2.73 -27.92 1.76
N ASN A 102 2.14 -26.73 1.83
CA ASN A 102 1.17 -26.22 0.87
C ASN A 102 1.80 -25.30 -0.19
N GLY A 103 3.13 -25.12 -0.15
CA GLY A 103 3.86 -24.23 -1.05
C GLY A 103 3.78 -22.75 -0.68
N LEU A 104 3.28 -22.42 0.51
CA LEU A 104 3.17 -21.03 0.98
C LEU A 104 4.51 -20.56 1.53
N ALA A 105 4.99 -19.39 1.09
CA ALA A 105 6.20 -18.77 1.66
C ALA A 105 5.92 -18.35 3.11
N VAL A 106 6.67 -18.92 4.06
CA VAL A 106 6.52 -18.65 5.50
C VAL A 106 7.76 -17.98 6.11
N ASP A 107 8.90 -18.06 5.43
CA ASP A 107 10.16 -17.42 5.82
C ASP A 107 11.05 -17.20 4.59
N PHE A 108 12.19 -16.50 4.73
CA PHE A 108 13.11 -16.19 3.63
C PHE A 108 14.58 -16.30 4.07
N GLU A 109 15.39 -16.96 3.26
CA GLU A 109 16.85 -16.96 3.38
C GLU A 109 17.44 -15.91 2.43
N ILE A 110 18.31 -15.04 2.95
CA ILE A 110 18.96 -13.97 2.18
C ILE A 110 20.46 -14.27 2.12
N ASP A 111 20.98 -14.39 0.89
CA ASP A 111 22.42 -14.54 0.62
C ASP A 111 22.93 -13.28 -0.09
N GLY A 112 23.75 -12.51 0.62
CA GLY A 112 24.27 -11.21 0.21
C GLY A 112 23.72 -10.03 1.04
N GLU A 113 24.35 -8.88 0.87
CA GLU A 113 23.96 -7.61 1.51
C GLU A 113 23.08 -6.78 0.55
N TYR A 114 22.18 -5.97 1.10
CA TYR A 114 21.31 -5.07 0.34
C TYR A 114 21.18 -3.71 1.03
N PRO A 115 20.98 -2.61 0.29
CA PRO A 115 20.79 -1.29 0.88
C PRO A 115 19.45 -1.22 1.62
N GLN A 116 19.46 -0.66 2.83
CA GLN A 116 18.29 -0.50 3.70
C GLN A 116 17.81 0.95 3.71
N TYR A 117 16.49 1.13 3.69
CA TYR A 117 15.83 2.42 3.67
C TYR A 117 16.18 3.27 4.89
N GLY A 118 16.28 4.59 4.70
CA GLY A 118 16.60 5.55 5.77
C GLY A 118 18.10 5.78 5.97
N ASN A 119 18.94 5.24 5.10
CA ASN A 119 20.39 5.45 5.11
C ASN A 119 20.88 6.39 3.99
N ASN A 120 19.96 7.11 3.32
CA ASN A 120 20.27 8.02 2.20
C ASN A 120 21.00 7.30 1.06
N ASP A 121 20.48 6.12 0.68
CA ASP A 121 20.95 5.34 -0.46
C ASP A 121 19.85 5.33 -1.53
N GLU A 122 20.10 6.05 -2.62
CA GLU A 122 19.15 6.24 -3.72
C GLU A 122 18.58 4.92 -4.28
N ARG A 123 19.34 3.83 -4.20
CA ARG A 123 18.93 2.51 -4.72
C ARG A 123 17.73 1.91 -4.00
N VAL A 124 17.54 2.23 -2.73
CA VAL A 124 16.43 1.77 -1.89
C VAL A 124 15.43 2.91 -1.65
N ASP A 125 15.91 4.16 -1.54
CA ASP A 125 15.04 5.32 -1.37
C ASP A 125 14.14 5.55 -2.60
N SER A 126 14.65 5.30 -3.82
CA SER A 126 13.82 5.34 -5.04
C SER A 126 12.72 4.28 -5.07
N ILE A 127 12.94 3.11 -4.45
CA ILE A 127 11.91 2.06 -4.32
C ILE A 127 10.78 2.55 -3.41
N ALA A 128 11.10 3.22 -2.30
CA ALA A 128 10.09 3.78 -1.40
C ALA A 128 9.24 4.85 -2.09
N CYS A 129 9.89 5.77 -2.82
CA CYS A 129 9.20 6.79 -3.61
C CYS A 129 8.25 6.16 -4.65
N ASP A 130 8.73 5.17 -5.40
CA ASP A 130 7.93 4.45 -6.40
C ASP A 130 6.70 3.76 -5.79
N LEU A 131 6.85 3.07 -4.65
CA LEU A 131 5.73 2.44 -3.95
C LEU A 131 4.65 3.44 -3.54
N VAL A 132 5.05 4.57 -2.95
CA VAL A 132 4.11 5.63 -2.55
C VAL A 132 3.41 6.22 -3.78
N GLU A 133 4.16 6.54 -4.82
CA GLU A 133 3.59 7.10 -6.06
C GLU A 133 2.59 6.15 -6.73
N ARG A 134 2.96 4.86 -6.87
CA ARG A 134 2.10 3.85 -7.50
C ARG A 134 0.79 3.69 -6.76
N PHE A 135 0.86 3.51 -5.45
CA PHE A 135 -0.35 3.32 -4.66
C PHE A 135 -1.25 4.56 -4.69
N MET A 136 -0.65 5.75 -4.65
CA MET A 136 -1.41 7.00 -4.75
C MET A 136 -2.01 7.22 -6.14
N LYS A 137 -1.34 6.85 -7.23
CA LYS A 137 -1.92 6.86 -8.58
C LYS A 137 -3.16 5.97 -8.67
N LYS A 138 -3.10 4.77 -8.07
CA LYS A 138 -4.23 3.83 -8.00
C LYS A 138 -5.39 4.39 -7.18
N ILE A 139 -5.11 4.98 -6.01
CA ILE A 139 -6.14 5.62 -5.17
C ILE A 139 -6.79 6.81 -5.89
N LYS A 140 -6.01 7.69 -6.53
CA LYS A 140 -6.52 8.90 -7.23
C LYS A 140 -7.48 8.56 -8.38
N ALA A 141 -7.39 7.37 -8.95
CA ALA A 141 -8.28 6.92 -10.02
C ALA A 141 -9.68 6.50 -9.52
N LEU A 142 -9.88 6.37 -8.20
CA LEU A 142 -11.12 5.86 -7.63
C LEU A 142 -12.03 7.00 -7.14
N PRO A 143 -13.37 6.88 -7.32
CA PRO A 143 -14.31 7.88 -6.83
C PRO A 143 -14.38 7.87 -5.29
N THR A 144 -14.38 9.06 -4.70
CA THR A 144 -14.46 9.25 -3.25
C THR A 144 -15.78 9.89 -2.83
N TYR A 145 -16.25 9.53 -1.65
CA TYR A 145 -17.44 10.13 -1.06
C TYR A 145 -17.28 11.65 -0.96
N ARG A 146 -18.32 12.37 -1.39
CA ARG A 146 -18.37 13.84 -1.38
C ARG A 146 -17.23 14.50 -2.17
N ASN A 147 -16.66 13.77 -3.14
CA ASN A 147 -15.52 14.20 -3.97
C ASN A 147 -14.29 14.63 -3.14
N ALA A 148 -14.09 14.03 -1.97
CA ALA A 148 -12.92 14.32 -1.13
C ALA A 148 -11.62 13.94 -1.86
N ARG A 149 -10.67 14.86 -1.99
CA ARG A 149 -9.43 14.63 -2.75
C ARG A 149 -8.47 13.70 -1.98
N PRO A 150 -7.96 12.60 -2.57
CA PRO A 150 -6.97 11.76 -1.90
C PRO A 150 -5.66 12.49 -1.52
N TYR A 151 -5.13 12.23 -0.32
CA TYR A 151 -3.90 12.80 0.25
C TYR A 151 -3.03 11.63 0.80
N PRO A 152 -1.66 11.62 0.76
CA PRO A 152 -0.73 12.75 0.92
C PRO A 152 -0.12 13.50 -0.27
N VAL A 153 -0.32 13.13 -1.53
CA VAL A 153 0.57 13.64 -2.61
C VAL A 153 -0.13 14.59 -3.59
N ASP A 154 -0.74 15.64 -3.08
CA ASP A 154 -1.01 16.86 -3.84
C ASP A 154 -0.65 18.06 -2.96
N SER A 155 0.63 18.41 -2.99
CA SER A 155 1.20 19.60 -2.32
C SER A 155 0.82 20.92 -3.00
N ASP A 156 0.03 20.88 -4.06
CA ASP A 156 -0.33 22.07 -4.87
C ASP A 156 -1.36 22.99 -4.20
N TYR A 157 -1.69 22.76 -2.92
CA TYR A 157 -2.44 23.71 -2.11
C TYR A 157 -1.53 24.31 -1.04
N HIS A 158 -1.01 25.50 -1.34
CA HIS A 158 -0.58 26.43 -0.32
C HIS A 158 -1.83 27.05 0.33
N PHE A 159 -1.89 27.02 1.67
CA PHE A 159 -2.86 27.77 2.46
C PHE A 159 -2.71 29.27 2.25
#